data_AF-A0A957UNQ1-F1
#
_entry.id   AF-A0A957UNQ1-F1
#
_cell.length_a   1.000
_cell.length_b   1.000
_cell.length_c   1.000
_cell.angle_alpha   90.00
_cell.angle_beta   90.00
_cell.angle_gamma   90.00
#
_symmetry.space_group_name_H-M   'P 1'
#
loop_
_entity.id
_entity.type
_entity.pdbx_description
1 polymer ?
#
loop_
_entity_poly.entity_id
_entity_poly.type
_entity_poly.pdbx_seq_one_letter_code
_entity_poly.pdbx_strand_id
1 'polypeptide(L)'
;RDRDHIVRHTFAAERDWAKKLGVQPPEGAMLTDAGLQEHRQTYGNAIREFHAQGKMARTWPLRFLIRHTAFHTLDHAWEMEDKDLTAQ
;
A
#
# COMPACT_ATOMS: atom_id res chain seq x y z
N ARG A 1 12.15 14.78 -2.82
CA ARG A 1 10.98 14.54 -3.68
C ARG A 1 9.91 15.56 -3.29
N ASP A 2 9.09 16.04 -4.22
CA ASP A 2 7.87 16.78 -3.85
C ASP A 2 6.80 15.82 -3.31
N ARG A 3 5.76 16.38 -2.65
CA ARG A 3 4.68 15.62 -2.02
C ARG A 3 3.99 14.67 -3.00
N ASP A 4 3.67 15.14 -4.21
CA ASP A 4 2.96 14.34 -5.21
C ASP A 4 3.78 13.15 -5.70
N HIS A 5 5.09 13.31 -5.82
CA HIS A 5 6.00 12.23 -6.13
C HIS A 5 6.01 11.18 -5.00
N ILE A 6 6.00 11.61 -3.74
CA ILE A 6 5.92 10.68 -2.60
C ILE A 6 4.57 9.92 -2.64
N VAL A 7 3.46 10.61 -2.90
CA VAL A 7 2.13 9.99 -3.04
C VAL A 7 2.12 8.92 -4.12
N ARG A 8 2.62 9.24 -5.33
CA ARG A 8 2.70 8.27 -6.44
C ARG A 8 3.59 7.07 -6.09
N HIS A 9 4.70 7.31 -5.38
CA HIS A 9 5.59 6.25 -4.91
C HIS A 9 4.88 5.32 -3.91
N THR A 10 4.17 5.88 -2.92
CA THR A 10 3.41 5.12 -1.94
C THR A 10 2.37 4.21 -2.59
N PHE A 11 1.59 4.73 -3.54
CA PHE A 11 0.60 3.92 -4.26
C PHE A 11 1.22 2.84 -5.15
N ALA A 12 2.30 3.15 -5.86
CA ALA A 12 2.97 2.18 -6.72
C ALA A 12 3.56 1.02 -5.91
N ALA A 13 4.18 1.31 -4.76
CA ALA A 13 4.73 0.30 -3.85
C ALA A 13 3.64 -0.60 -3.27
N GLU A 14 2.55 -0.03 -2.75
CA GLU A 14 1.40 -0.78 -2.24
C GLU A 14 0.83 -1.73 -3.31
N ARG A 15 0.63 -1.23 -4.53
CA ARG A 15 0.15 -2.02 -5.66
C ARG A 15 1.08 -3.18 -6.01
N ASP A 16 2.40 -2.98 -5.98
CA ASP A 16 3.37 -4.04 -6.28
C ASP A 16 3.41 -5.13 -5.19
N TRP A 17 3.17 -4.76 -3.95
CA TRP A 17 3.05 -5.70 -2.84
C TRP A 17 1.72 -6.44 -2.83
N ALA A 18 0.62 -5.78 -3.21
CA ALA A 18 -0.69 -6.40 -3.37
C ALA A 18 -0.67 -7.55 -4.39
N LYS A 19 0.10 -7.42 -5.49
CA LYS A 19 0.32 -8.49 -6.47
C LYS A 19 0.93 -9.76 -5.87
N LYS A 20 1.65 -9.67 -4.74
CA LYS A 20 2.18 -10.85 -4.02
C LYS A 20 1.07 -11.68 -3.38
N LEU A 21 -0.11 -11.11 -3.20
CA LEU A 21 -1.32 -11.76 -2.70
C LEU A 21 -2.35 -12.05 -3.80
N GLY A 22 -1.99 -11.83 -5.08
CA GLY A 22 -2.92 -11.96 -6.21
C GLY A 22 -3.89 -10.79 -6.37
N VAL A 23 -3.73 -9.71 -5.61
CA VAL A 23 -4.55 -8.50 -5.73
C VAL A 23 -3.93 -7.57 -6.75
N GLN A 24 -4.64 -7.34 -7.86
CA GLN A 24 -4.19 -6.45 -8.92
C GLN A 24 -5.34 -5.54 -9.35
N PRO A 25 -5.41 -4.30 -8.82
CA PRO A 25 -6.42 -3.34 -9.26
C PRO A 25 -6.17 -2.96 -10.73
N PRO A 26 -7.23 -2.62 -11.49
CA PRO A 26 -7.09 -2.06 -12.82
C PRO A 26 -6.19 -0.81 -12.82
N GLU A 27 -5.59 -0.51 -13.98
CA GLU A 27 -4.81 0.72 -14.12
C GLU A 27 -5.66 1.95 -13.81
N GLY A 28 -5.11 2.87 -13.02
CA GLY A 28 -5.81 4.09 -12.61
C GLY A 28 -6.89 3.91 -11.53
N ALA A 29 -7.29 2.69 -11.15
CA ALA A 29 -8.37 2.48 -10.18
C ALA A 29 -8.09 3.13 -8.81
N MET A 30 -6.83 3.11 -8.37
CA MET A 30 -6.41 3.71 -7.10
C MET A 30 -6.29 5.25 -7.13
N LEU A 31 -6.55 5.92 -8.27
CA LEU A 31 -6.45 7.38 -8.40
C LEU A 31 -7.71 8.12 -7.93
N THR A 32 -8.73 7.38 -7.51
CA THR A 32 -9.95 7.94 -6.89
C THR A 32 -10.03 7.48 -5.44
N ASP A 33 -10.65 8.28 -4.58
CA ASP A 33 -10.81 7.92 -3.16
C ASP A 33 -11.56 6.58 -2.99
N ALA A 34 -12.63 6.40 -3.77
CA ALA A 34 -13.42 5.17 -3.75
C ALA A 34 -12.60 3.95 -4.19
N GLY A 35 -11.87 4.05 -5.29
CA GLY A 35 -11.06 2.94 -5.79
C GLY A 35 -9.84 2.64 -4.91
N LEU A 36 -9.26 3.65 -4.24
CA LEU A 36 -8.23 3.43 -3.23
C LEU A 36 -8.80 2.70 -2.01
N GLN A 37 -9.99 3.07 -1.55
CA GLN A 37 -10.65 2.41 -0.43
C GLN A 37 -10.99 0.95 -0.75
N GLU A 38 -11.54 0.68 -1.94
CA GLU A 38 -11.82 -0.66 -2.43
C GLU A 38 -10.54 -1.51 -2.51
N HIS A 39 -9.46 -0.95 -3.05
CA HIS A 39 -8.17 -1.62 -3.12
C HIS A 39 -7.66 -2.03 -1.73
N ARG A 40 -7.68 -1.10 -0.77
CA ARG A 40 -7.20 -1.35 0.60
C ARG A 40 -8.04 -2.39 1.33
N GLN A 41 -9.36 -2.39 1.14
CA GLN A 41 -10.23 -3.45 1.67
C GLN A 41 -9.88 -4.81 1.06
N THR A 42 -9.74 -4.88 -0.26
CA THR A 42 -9.38 -6.11 -0.97
C THR A 42 -8.02 -6.64 -0.53
N TYR A 43 -7.03 -5.75 -0.40
CA TYR A 43 -5.70 -6.09 0.04
C TYR A 43 -5.70 -6.61 1.50
N GLY A 44 -6.42 -5.94 2.40
CA GLY A 44 -6.58 -6.40 3.78
C GLY A 44 -7.28 -7.76 3.90
N ASN A 45 -8.29 -8.02 3.07
CA ASN A 45 -8.97 -9.31 3.02
C ASN A 45 -8.04 -10.42 2.53
N ALA A 46 -7.25 -10.18 1.48
CA ALA A 46 -6.27 -11.13 0.98
C ALA A 46 -5.19 -11.47 2.02
N ILE A 47 -4.74 -10.49 2.81
CA ILE A 47 -3.82 -10.73 3.94
C ILE A 47 -4.46 -11.69 4.95
N ARG A 48 -5.71 -11.44 5.34
CA ARG A 48 -6.43 -12.30 6.31
C ARG A 48 -6.62 -13.72 5.78
N GLU A 49 -6.95 -13.86 4.50
CA GLU A 49 -7.09 -15.15 3.85
C GLU A 49 -5.78 -15.93 3.83
N PHE A 50 -4.68 -15.30 3.40
CA PHE A 50 -3.36 -15.94 3.42
C PHE A 50 -2.92 -16.31 4.83
N HIS A 51 -3.23 -15.47 5.83
CA HIS A 51 -2.94 -15.77 7.22
C HIS A 51 -3.69 -17.03 7.69
N ALA A 52 -4.99 -17.11 7.40
CA ALA A 52 -5.81 -18.28 7.75
C ALA A 52 -5.32 -19.58 7.09
N GLN A 53 -4.72 -19.47 5.90
CA GLN A 53 -4.17 -20.61 5.15
C GLN A 53 -2.68 -20.89 5.44
N GLY A 54 -2.03 -20.11 6.31
CA GLY A 54 -0.59 -20.23 6.57
C GLY A 54 0.29 -19.94 5.36
N LYS A 55 -0.21 -19.19 4.37
CA LYS A 55 0.48 -18.91 3.10
C LYS A 55 1.51 -17.79 3.21
N MET A 56 2.50 -17.86 2.34
CA MET A 56 3.50 -16.83 2.12
C MET A 56 3.01 -15.83 1.06
N ALA A 57 3.50 -14.59 1.12
CA ALA A 57 3.29 -13.59 0.09
C ALA A 57 4.38 -13.72 -0.99
N ARG A 58 4.20 -14.68 -1.92
CA ARG A 58 5.26 -15.14 -2.83
C ARG A 58 6.52 -15.49 -2.05
N THR A 59 7.60 -14.73 -2.24
CA THR A 59 8.91 -14.94 -1.59
C THR A 59 9.00 -14.37 -0.18
N TRP A 60 7.97 -13.69 0.32
CA TRP A 60 8.00 -13.00 1.62
C TRP A 60 7.17 -13.72 2.68
N PRO A 61 7.67 -13.84 3.92
CA PRO A 61 6.80 -14.14 5.05
C PRO A 61 5.65 -13.14 5.10
N LEU A 62 4.41 -13.61 5.29
CA LEU A 62 3.26 -12.70 5.34
C LEU A 62 3.41 -11.63 6.44
N ARG A 63 3.99 -12.02 7.58
CA ARG A 63 4.33 -11.11 8.68
C ARG A 63 5.33 -10.00 8.31
N PHE A 64 6.18 -10.25 7.31
CA PHE A 64 7.12 -9.25 6.80
C PHE A 64 6.38 -8.28 5.88
N LEU A 65 5.56 -8.78 4.95
CA LEU A 65 4.70 -7.95 4.11
C LEU A 65 3.89 -6.95 4.94
N ILE A 66 3.20 -7.43 5.99
CA ILE A 66 2.36 -6.59 6.85
C ILE A 66 3.17 -5.46 7.50
N ARG A 67 4.34 -5.79 8.09
CA ARG A 67 5.20 -4.79 8.74
C ARG A 67 5.78 -3.81 7.74
N HIS A 68 6.19 -4.30 6.57
CA HIS A 68 6.78 -3.47 5.53
C HIS A 68 5.76 -2.48 4.95
N THR A 69 4.54 -2.93 4.66
CA THR A 69 3.43 -2.06 4.25
C THR A 69 3.17 -0.99 5.31
N ALA A 70 2.97 -1.37 6.57
CA ALA A 70 2.66 -0.41 7.64
C ALA A 70 3.80 0.62 7.85
N PHE A 71 5.05 0.15 7.91
CA PHE A 71 6.21 1.02 8.09
C PHE A 71 6.36 2.01 6.92
N HIS A 72 6.32 1.52 5.68
CA HIS A 72 6.49 2.35 4.50
C HIS A 72 5.38 3.40 4.34
N THR A 73 4.13 3.03 4.62
CA THR A 73 3.02 3.99 4.58
C THR A 73 3.19 5.08 5.64
N LEU A 74 3.58 4.73 6.87
CA LEU A 74 3.79 5.70 7.94
C LEU A 74 5.00 6.62 7.68
N ASP A 75 6.11 6.04 7.24
CA ASP A 75 7.34 6.78 6.90
C ASP A 75 7.06 7.87 5.86
N HIS A 76 6.33 7.52 4.79
CA HIS A 76 5.97 8.49 3.77
C HIS A 76 4.83 9.44 4.16
N ALA A 77 3.96 9.05 5.10
CA ALA A 77 2.97 9.99 5.64
C ALA A 77 3.68 11.14 6.39
N TRP A 78 4.69 10.83 7.20
CA TRP A 78 5.53 11.85 7.85
C TRP A 78 6.35 12.65 6.84
N GLU A 79 6.96 12.00 5.83
CA GLU A 79 7.69 12.72 4.79
C GLU A 79 6.80 13.70 4.00
N MET A 80 5.53 13.35 3.77
CA MET A 80 4.55 14.24 3.12
C MET A 80 4.17 15.42 4.01
N GLU A 81 3.96 15.19 5.31
CA GLU A 81 3.65 16.24 6.29
C GLU A 81 4.79 17.27 6.38
N ASP A 82 6.04 16.81 6.52
CA ASP A 82 7.23 17.67 6.58
C ASP A 82 7.43 18.53 5.32
N LYS A 83 6.86 18.10 4.19
CA LYS A 83 6.99 18.76 2.89
C LYS A 83 5.76 19.56 2.51
N ASP A 84 4.71 19.54 3.32
CA ASP A 84 3.52 20.32 3.08
C ASP A 84 3.78 21.79 3.46
N LEU A 85 4.05 22.61 2.46
CA LEU A 85 4.30 24.05 2.62
C LEU A 85 3.01 24.87 2.76
N THR A 86 1.83 24.23 2.80
CA THR A 86 0.54 24.96 2.93
C THR A 86 0.35 25.66 4.28
N ALA A 87 1.17 25.34 5.28
CA ALA A 87 1.21 26.02 6.58
C ALA A 87 2.13 27.27 6.62
N GLN A 88 2.77 27.67 5.52
CA GLN A 88 3.62 28.87 5.40
C GLN A 88 2.96 30.01 4.63
#